data_AF-A0A2U8FSD8-F1
#
_entry.id   AF-A0A2U8FSD8-F1
#
_cell.length_a   1.000
_cell.length_b   1.000
_cell.length_c   1.000
_cell.angle_alpha   90.00
_cell.angle_beta   90.00
_cell.angle_gamma   90.00
#
_symmetry.space_group_name_H-M   'P 1'
#
loop_
_entity.id
_entity.type
_entity.pdbx_description
1 polymer ?
#
loop_
_entity_poly.entity_id
_entity_poly.type
_entity_poly.pdbx_seq_one_letter_code
_entity_poly.pdbx_strand_id
1 'polypeptide(L)'
;MTDDTPALLENRTYDELSVGDSASLVRTLNKDDIALFAILSGDVNPAHLDEAYARDTPFHKVIAHGMWGGTLISTVLGTKLPGPGTIYVGQTLQFMRPVGLGDRITVTVTVKAKEANNRVRLDCLCTNQLGKPVITGEAEVLAPQTKVSRLPNSLPEVHLHRHERFDQLMGLVQSHAPLRCAVVWPDDEHTLTAALECAHAGLLMPVLVGNGSRIRAQAEQLQLKLDGCEIEEAPGPTAAAHHAVALAREGDVQAVMQGALPVGTLMHAVMDHGYGLRTHRRVSHAYIADVPTYPRPFIVTDAAINIQPTLEDKRDIVQNAIDLARTLGLSEPRVAILSAAETVHSTLSSSMDAAALCKMLERHQIAGGIVDGPLSLDAAINERIARLKHPQSPVAGQANVLVVPNLETGDMLVKQLSLLADADVAGIVLGTRVPIILTNPADSPRTRLASAALALLLHDADGRLTTEHPIT
;
A
#
# COMPACT_ATOMS: atom_id res chain seq x y z
N MET A 1 -13.51 -31.53 10.36
CA MET A 1 -14.32 -32.04 9.24
C MET A 1 -15.71 -31.46 9.40
N THR A 2 -15.89 -30.22 8.91
CA THR A 2 -17.23 -29.65 8.70
C THR A 2 -17.73 -30.17 7.37
N ASP A 3 -18.97 -30.61 7.35
CA ASP A 3 -19.68 -31.14 6.19
C ASP A 3 -19.99 -29.99 5.22
N ASP A 4 -18.96 -29.45 4.56
CA ASP A 4 -19.06 -28.36 3.57
C ASP A 4 -19.42 -28.93 2.18
N THR A 5 -20.51 -29.68 2.12
CA THR A 5 -21.12 -29.95 0.82
C THR A 5 -21.85 -28.67 0.40
N PRO A 6 -21.44 -27.99 -0.69
CA PRO A 6 -22.04 -26.71 -1.06
C PRO A 6 -23.54 -26.91 -1.34
N ALA A 7 -24.38 -26.11 -0.67
CA ALA A 7 -25.82 -26.20 -0.87
C ALA A 7 -26.17 -25.92 -2.35
N LEU A 8 -27.01 -26.76 -2.93
CA LEU A 8 -27.49 -26.60 -4.30
C LEU A 8 -28.35 -25.33 -4.41
N LEU A 9 -28.17 -24.61 -5.50
CA LEU A 9 -29.02 -23.51 -5.93
C LEU A 9 -30.25 -24.12 -6.63
N GLU A 10 -31.39 -24.11 -5.96
CA GLU A 10 -32.62 -24.73 -6.44
C GLU A 10 -33.77 -23.72 -6.56
N ASN A 11 -34.52 -23.80 -7.65
CA ASN A 11 -35.67 -22.92 -7.87
C ASN A 11 -37.00 -23.54 -7.40
N ARG A 12 -38.03 -22.70 -7.34
CA ARG A 12 -39.44 -23.09 -7.33
C ARG A 12 -40.07 -22.69 -8.66
N THR A 13 -40.67 -23.66 -9.35
CA THR A 13 -41.39 -23.37 -10.59
C THR A 13 -42.66 -22.58 -10.31
N TYR A 14 -43.25 -21.97 -11.34
CA TYR A 14 -44.51 -21.25 -11.21
C TYR A 14 -45.60 -22.10 -10.52
N ASP A 15 -45.67 -23.39 -10.82
CA ASP A 15 -46.67 -24.29 -10.23
C ASP A 15 -46.37 -24.65 -8.76
N GLU A 16 -45.10 -24.66 -8.37
CA GLU A 16 -44.67 -24.92 -6.98
C GLU A 16 -44.86 -23.71 -6.06
N LEU A 17 -45.01 -22.50 -6.61
CA LEU A 17 -45.21 -21.29 -5.82
C LEU A 17 -46.63 -21.18 -5.28
N SER A 18 -46.74 -20.79 -4.01
CA SER A 18 -48.00 -20.42 -3.36
C SER A 18 -47.99 -18.95 -2.90
N VAL A 19 -49.16 -18.30 -2.90
CA VAL A 19 -49.31 -16.98 -2.29
C VAL A 19 -48.97 -17.08 -0.80
N GLY A 20 -48.15 -16.16 -0.30
CA GLY A 20 -47.61 -16.18 1.05
C GLY A 20 -46.24 -16.88 1.18
N ASP A 21 -45.78 -17.59 0.14
CA ASP A 21 -44.41 -18.11 0.13
C ASP A 21 -43.41 -16.97 0.30
N SER A 22 -42.42 -17.16 1.17
CA SER A 22 -41.39 -16.16 1.40
C SER A 22 -40.00 -16.77 1.48
N ALA A 23 -39.01 -15.95 1.13
CA ALA A 23 -37.62 -16.25 1.33
C ALA A 23 -36.86 -15.00 1.75
N SER A 24 -35.78 -15.21 2.49
CA SER A 24 -34.97 -14.12 2.99
C SER A 24 -33.48 -14.38 2.89
N LEU A 25 -32.72 -13.28 2.89
CA LEU A 25 -31.29 -13.29 3.16
C LEU A 25 -30.96 -12.19 4.16
N VAL A 26 -29.80 -12.33 4.79
CA VAL A 26 -29.28 -11.30 5.67
C VAL A 26 -27.87 -10.94 5.25
N ARG A 27 -27.57 -9.65 5.14
CA ARG A 27 -26.23 -9.14 4.84
C ARG A 27 -25.90 -7.96 5.73
N THR A 28 -24.68 -7.93 6.24
CA THR A 28 -24.15 -6.79 6.98
C THR A 28 -23.40 -5.89 6.01
N LEU A 29 -23.72 -4.60 6.00
CA LEU A 29 -23.03 -3.63 5.16
C LEU A 29 -21.61 -3.40 5.68
N ASN A 30 -20.61 -3.60 4.84
CA ASN A 30 -19.23 -3.26 5.13
C ASN A 30 -18.69 -2.15 4.18
N LYS A 31 -17.46 -1.68 4.44
CA LYS A 31 -16.84 -0.62 3.62
C LYS A 31 -16.58 -1.06 2.17
N ASP A 32 -16.26 -2.33 1.96
CA ASP A 32 -15.96 -2.88 0.64
C ASP A 32 -17.22 -2.95 -0.23
N ASP A 33 -18.38 -3.24 0.36
CA ASP A 33 -19.67 -3.20 -0.34
C ASP A 33 -19.95 -1.81 -0.91
N ILE A 34 -19.69 -0.75 -0.15
CA ILE A 34 -19.89 0.64 -0.59
C ILE A 34 -18.91 0.99 -1.71
N ALA A 35 -17.63 0.64 -1.53
CA ALA A 35 -16.60 0.90 -2.52
C ALA A 35 -16.86 0.15 -3.84
N LEU A 36 -17.19 -1.14 -3.78
CA LEU A 36 -17.55 -1.94 -4.96
C LEU A 36 -18.77 -1.39 -5.67
N PHE A 37 -19.78 -0.94 -4.92
CA PHE A 37 -20.96 -0.33 -5.53
C PHE A 37 -20.62 1.01 -6.20
N ALA A 38 -19.80 1.86 -5.57
CA ALA A 38 -19.34 3.11 -6.18
C ALA A 38 -18.54 2.84 -7.48
N ILE A 39 -17.65 1.85 -7.48
CA ILE A 39 -16.89 1.44 -8.67
C ILE A 39 -17.83 0.95 -9.78
N LEU A 40 -18.79 0.09 -9.45
CA LEU A 40 -19.74 -0.47 -10.42
C LEU A 40 -20.69 0.58 -11.00
N SER A 41 -21.16 1.51 -10.16
CA SER A 41 -22.19 2.49 -10.52
C SER A 41 -21.65 3.82 -11.04
N GLY A 42 -20.40 4.15 -10.73
CA GLY A 42 -19.81 5.48 -10.94
C GLY A 42 -20.28 6.54 -9.93
N ASP A 43 -21.08 6.18 -8.93
CA ASP A 43 -21.60 7.11 -7.93
C ASP A 43 -20.55 7.40 -6.84
N VAL A 44 -19.78 8.46 -7.08
CA VAL A 44 -18.73 8.98 -6.20
C VAL A 44 -19.23 10.07 -5.24
N ASN A 45 -20.53 10.14 -4.95
CA ASN A 45 -21.05 11.12 -4.01
C ASN A 45 -20.35 11.01 -2.64
N PRO A 46 -19.81 12.12 -2.10
CA PRO A 46 -19.03 12.10 -0.86
C PRO A 46 -19.81 11.60 0.36
N ALA A 47 -21.15 11.64 0.34
CA ALA A 47 -21.98 11.06 1.40
C ALA A 47 -21.75 9.54 1.60
N HIS A 48 -21.21 8.86 0.59
CA HIS A 48 -20.90 7.42 0.61
C HIS A 48 -19.42 7.12 0.87
N LEU A 49 -18.51 8.06 0.60
CA LEU A 49 -17.07 7.76 0.52
C LEU A 49 -16.20 8.60 1.46
N ASP A 50 -16.71 9.71 1.98
CA ASP A 50 -15.95 10.65 2.80
C ASP A 50 -16.57 10.77 4.20
N GLU A 51 -15.85 10.27 5.21
CA GLU A 51 -16.29 10.34 6.62
C GLU A 51 -16.28 11.76 7.19
N ALA A 52 -15.42 12.66 6.70
CA ALA A 52 -15.41 14.07 7.11
C ALA A 52 -16.64 14.79 6.55
N TYR A 53 -16.90 14.63 5.26
CA TYR A 53 -18.11 15.19 4.63
C TYR A 53 -19.39 14.61 5.24
N ALA A 54 -19.45 13.28 5.42
CA ALA A 54 -20.66 12.61 5.90
C ALA A 54 -21.06 13.03 7.33
N ARG A 55 -20.10 13.45 8.17
CA ARG A 55 -20.37 13.98 9.52
C ARG A 55 -21.24 15.23 9.50
N ASP A 56 -21.08 16.06 8.48
CA ASP A 56 -21.80 17.33 8.34
C ASP A 56 -23.14 17.17 7.59
N THR A 57 -23.43 15.96 7.09
CA THR A 57 -24.73 15.64 6.49
C THR A 57 -25.79 15.32 7.56
N PRO A 58 -27.09 15.36 7.23
CA PRO A 58 -28.17 14.93 8.14
C PRO A 58 -28.06 13.47 8.62
N PHE A 59 -27.19 12.66 7.98
CA PHE A 59 -26.95 11.27 8.37
C PHE A 59 -25.84 11.13 9.41
N HIS A 60 -24.94 12.12 9.51
CA HIS A 60 -23.77 12.17 10.41
C HIS A 60 -22.77 11.01 10.30
N LYS A 61 -22.94 10.14 9.30
CA LYS A 61 -22.11 8.97 9.02
C LYS A 61 -22.23 8.56 7.57
N VAL A 62 -21.24 7.82 7.09
CA VAL A 62 -21.30 7.18 5.77
C VAL A 62 -22.47 6.19 5.71
N ILE A 63 -23.23 6.28 4.62
CA ILE A 63 -24.39 5.42 4.33
C ILE A 63 -24.17 4.69 3.00
N ALA A 64 -24.80 3.52 2.82
CA ALA A 64 -24.82 2.85 1.53
C ALA A 64 -25.61 3.63 0.48
N HIS A 65 -25.25 3.43 -0.79
CA HIS A 65 -26.13 3.74 -1.92
C HIS A 65 -27.44 2.98 -1.76
N GLY A 66 -28.59 3.65 -1.85
CA GLY A 66 -29.90 3.01 -1.62
C GLY A 66 -30.11 1.74 -2.47
N MET A 67 -29.62 1.77 -3.71
CA MET A 67 -29.69 0.65 -4.65
C MET A 67 -28.88 -0.58 -4.24
N TRP A 68 -27.95 -0.49 -3.28
CA TRP A 68 -27.31 -1.65 -2.67
C TRP A 68 -28.36 -2.63 -2.09
N GLY A 69 -29.41 -2.13 -1.44
CA GLY A 69 -30.50 -3.01 -0.99
C GLY A 69 -31.32 -3.61 -2.13
N GLY A 70 -31.43 -2.90 -3.26
CA GLY A 70 -32.06 -3.40 -4.48
C GLY A 70 -31.31 -4.59 -5.09
N THR A 71 -29.97 -4.60 -5.04
CA THR A 71 -29.18 -5.76 -5.52
C THR A 71 -29.36 -6.98 -4.62
N LEU A 72 -29.61 -6.79 -3.34
CA LEU A 72 -29.95 -7.89 -2.42
C LEU A 72 -31.33 -8.48 -2.70
N ILE A 73 -32.32 -7.66 -3.05
CA ILE A 73 -33.63 -8.15 -3.51
C ILE A 73 -33.44 -9.00 -4.77
N SER A 74 -32.69 -8.49 -5.75
CA SER A 74 -32.32 -9.25 -6.96
C SER A 74 -31.67 -10.60 -6.62
N THR A 75 -30.79 -10.63 -5.62
CA THR A 75 -30.14 -11.85 -5.15
C THR A 75 -31.17 -12.86 -4.62
N VAL A 76 -32.11 -12.44 -3.76
CA VAL A 76 -33.15 -13.35 -3.26
C VAL A 76 -34.00 -13.91 -4.41
N LEU A 77 -34.41 -13.05 -5.35
CA LEU A 77 -35.24 -13.43 -6.48
C LEU A 77 -34.55 -14.45 -7.39
N GLY A 78 -33.29 -14.22 -7.72
CA GLY A 78 -32.52 -15.08 -8.63
C GLY A 78 -31.95 -16.35 -7.99
N THR A 79 -31.83 -16.41 -6.66
CA THR A 79 -31.13 -17.52 -5.97
C THR A 79 -31.99 -18.31 -5.00
N LYS A 80 -33.08 -17.75 -4.48
CA LYS A 80 -33.92 -18.39 -3.45
C LYS A 80 -35.39 -18.49 -3.81
N LEU A 81 -36.03 -17.40 -4.24
CA LEU A 81 -37.47 -17.38 -4.49
C LEU A 81 -37.86 -16.34 -5.57
N PRO A 82 -38.30 -16.76 -6.77
CA PRO A 82 -38.44 -18.15 -7.19
C PRO A 82 -37.11 -18.90 -7.35
N GLY A 83 -35.99 -18.22 -7.53
CA GLY A 83 -34.67 -18.83 -7.68
C GLY A 83 -34.23 -18.95 -9.14
N PRO A 84 -33.31 -19.87 -9.47
CA PRO A 84 -32.73 -20.00 -10.81
C PRO A 84 -33.75 -20.05 -11.95
N GLY A 85 -33.48 -19.30 -13.03
CA GLY A 85 -34.39 -19.19 -14.18
C GLY A 85 -35.50 -18.16 -14.02
N THR A 86 -35.57 -17.47 -12.89
CA THR A 86 -36.44 -16.29 -12.71
C THR A 86 -36.00 -15.17 -13.65
N ILE A 87 -36.95 -14.57 -14.36
CA ILE A 87 -36.73 -13.35 -15.16
C ILE A 87 -37.27 -12.15 -14.39
N TYR A 88 -36.41 -11.20 -14.08
CA TYR A 88 -36.77 -10.01 -13.32
C TYR A 88 -37.31 -8.92 -14.27
N VAL A 89 -38.59 -8.60 -14.16
CA VAL A 89 -39.30 -7.74 -15.13
C VAL A 89 -39.41 -6.30 -14.66
N GLY A 90 -39.77 -6.10 -13.40
CA GLY A 90 -40.02 -4.77 -12.85
C GLY A 90 -39.76 -4.72 -11.36
N GLN A 91 -39.37 -3.55 -10.87
CA GLN A 91 -39.14 -3.29 -9.46
C GLN A 91 -39.56 -1.88 -9.11
N THR A 92 -40.29 -1.74 -8.00
CA THR A 92 -40.52 -0.46 -7.33
C THR A 92 -39.77 -0.42 -6.01
N LEU A 93 -39.19 0.72 -5.63
CA LEU A 93 -38.48 0.87 -4.36
C LEU A 93 -38.83 2.19 -3.70
N GLN A 94 -39.06 2.15 -2.39
CA GLN A 94 -39.20 3.30 -1.52
C GLN A 94 -38.15 3.20 -0.42
N PHE A 95 -37.25 4.20 -0.37
CA PHE A 95 -36.17 4.27 0.60
C PHE A 95 -36.68 4.99 1.86
N MET A 96 -37.01 4.21 2.88
CA MET A 96 -37.64 4.70 4.10
C MET A 96 -36.61 5.25 5.10
N ARG A 97 -35.41 4.63 5.13
CA ARG A 97 -34.32 4.96 6.07
C ARG A 97 -32.96 4.68 5.45
N PRO A 98 -31.92 5.45 5.82
CA PRO A 98 -30.56 5.16 5.39
C PRO A 98 -30.05 3.84 6.02
N VAL A 99 -29.15 3.16 5.32
CA VAL A 99 -28.41 2.01 5.81
C VAL A 99 -26.97 2.45 6.05
N GLY A 100 -26.49 2.38 7.29
CA GLY A 100 -25.13 2.77 7.65
C GLY A 100 -24.18 1.58 7.74
N LEU A 101 -22.87 1.87 7.76
CA LEU A 101 -21.84 0.85 7.99
C LEU A 101 -22.12 0.02 9.25
N GLY A 102 -21.99 -1.31 9.13
CA GLY A 102 -22.28 -2.27 10.19
C GLY A 102 -23.76 -2.61 10.39
N ASP A 103 -24.70 -1.91 9.73
CA ASP A 103 -26.11 -2.29 9.78
C ASP A 103 -26.32 -3.67 9.14
N ARG A 104 -27.14 -4.50 9.81
CA ARG A 104 -27.49 -5.83 9.35
C ARG A 104 -28.88 -5.77 8.72
N ILE A 105 -28.93 -5.93 7.39
CA ILE A 105 -30.16 -5.83 6.63
C ILE A 105 -30.71 -7.21 6.30
N THR A 106 -31.93 -7.48 6.77
CA THR A 106 -32.73 -8.65 6.40
C THR A 106 -33.62 -8.28 5.23
N VAL A 107 -33.42 -8.93 4.09
CA VAL A 107 -34.23 -8.77 2.88
C VAL A 107 -35.18 -9.94 2.77
N THR A 108 -36.47 -9.67 2.71
CA THR A 108 -37.52 -10.68 2.56
C THR A 108 -38.36 -10.36 1.33
N VAL A 109 -38.58 -11.36 0.48
CA VAL A 109 -39.56 -11.30 -0.60
C VAL A 109 -40.70 -12.26 -0.29
N THR A 110 -41.95 -11.86 -0.54
CA THR A 110 -43.14 -12.67 -0.27
C THR A 110 -44.05 -12.67 -1.49
N VAL A 111 -44.49 -13.85 -1.96
CA VAL A 111 -45.41 -13.98 -3.09
C VAL A 111 -46.75 -13.36 -2.72
N LYS A 112 -47.09 -12.27 -3.38
CA LYS A 112 -48.33 -11.53 -3.17
C LYS A 112 -49.43 -12.04 -4.09
N ALA A 113 -49.10 -12.26 -5.36
CA ALA A 113 -50.05 -12.72 -6.37
C ALA A 113 -49.37 -13.53 -7.47
N LYS A 114 -50.11 -14.49 -8.00
CA LYS A 114 -49.78 -15.25 -9.22
C LYS A 114 -50.73 -14.82 -10.33
N GLU A 115 -50.19 -14.57 -11.52
CA GLU A 115 -50.91 -14.03 -12.66
C GLU A 115 -50.67 -14.88 -13.91
N ALA A 116 -51.43 -14.60 -14.97
CA ALA A 116 -51.27 -15.31 -16.25
C ALA A 116 -49.83 -15.17 -16.80
N ASN A 117 -49.45 -16.09 -17.69
CA ASN A 117 -48.14 -16.12 -18.35
C ASN A 117 -46.95 -16.26 -17.38
N ASN A 118 -47.14 -17.00 -16.27
CA ASN A 118 -46.15 -17.26 -15.22
C ASN A 118 -45.65 -16.01 -14.50
N ARG A 119 -46.43 -14.93 -14.56
CA ARG A 119 -46.08 -13.68 -13.90
C ARG A 119 -46.41 -13.78 -12.40
N VAL A 120 -45.48 -13.33 -11.58
CA VAL A 120 -45.61 -13.34 -10.11
C VAL A 120 -45.25 -11.97 -9.58
N ARG A 121 -46.10 -11.44 -8.70
CA ARG A 121 -45.83 -10.21 -7.95
C ARG A 121 -45.42 -10.55 -6.52
N LEU A 122 -44.33 -9.97 -6.05
CA LEU A 122 -43.77 -10.21 -4.74
C LEU A 122 -43.63 -8.91 -3.96
N ASP A 123 -44.13 -8.87 -2.73
CA ASP A 123 -43.82 -7.80 -1.81
C ASP A 123 -42.35 -7.92 -1.38
N CYS A 124 -41.61 -6.81 -1.41
CA CYS A 124 -40.22 -6.71 -1.01
C CYS A 124 -40.09 -5.84 0.25
N LEU A 125 -39.51 -6.41 1.30
CA LEU A 125 -39.27 -5.72 2.56
C LEU A 125 -37.83 -5.93 3.00
N CYS A 126 -37.09 -4.83 3.14
CA CYS A 126 -35.80 -4.79 3.79
C CYS A 126 -35.96 -4.18 5.18
N THR A 127 -35.45 -4.85 6.22
CA THR A 127 -35.46 -4.36 7.60
C THR A 127 -34.04 -4.34 8.18
N ASN A 128 -33.76 -3.40 9.08
CA ASN A 128 -32.52 -3.39 9.83
C ASN A 128 -32.56 -4.32 11.06
N GLN A 129 -31.46 -4.37 11.81
CA GLN A 129 -31.33 -5.16 13.04
C GLN A 129 -32.36 -4.85 14.14
N LEU A 130 -33.02 -3.69 14.07
CA LEU A 130 -34.08 -3.28 15.00
C LEU A 130 -35.48 -3.64 14.48
N GLY A 131 -35.59 -4.37 13.36
CA GLY A 131 -36.85 -4.69 12.71
C GLY A 131 -37.52 -3.51 12.01
N LYS A 132 -36.83 -2.37 11.87
CA LYS A 132 -37.40 -1.18 11.22
C LYS A 132 -37.28 -1.30 9.70
N PRO A 133 -38.33 -0.98 8.91
CA PRO A 133 -38.24 -0.96 7.46
C PRO A 133 -37.20 0.06 6.97
N VAL A 134 -36.29 -0.37 6.11
CA VAL A 134 -35.32 0.51 5.43
C VAL A 134 -35.67 0.71 3.97
N ILE A 135 -36.16 -0.34 3.30
CA ILE A 135 -36.60 -0.31 1.90
C ILE A 135 -37.88 -1.13 1.80
N THR A 136 -38.88 -0.60 1.10
CA THR A 136 -40.12 -1.30 0.76
C THR A 136 -40.37 -1.22 -0.74
N GLY A 137 -41.08 -2.19 -1.30
CA GLY A 137 -41.36 -2.20 -2.73
C GLY A 137 -42.11 -3.44 -3.18
N GLU A 138 -42.33 -3.53 -4.49
CA GLU A 138 -42.91 -4.70 -5.14
C GLU A 138 -42.04 -5.09 -6.33
N ALA A 139 -41.71 -6.39 -6.42
CA ALA A 139 -41.03 -7.01 -7.54
C ALA A 139 -42.03 -7.70 -8.46
N GLU A 140 -41.79 -7.62 -9.75
CA GLU A 140 -42.53 -8.31 -10.78
C GLU A 140 -41.57 -9.24 -11.53
N VAL A 141 -41.88 -10.55 -11.54
CA VAL A 141 -41.00 -11.56 -12.16
C VAL A 141 -41.80 -12.52 -13.05
N LEU A 142 -41.11 -13.17 -13.98
CA LEU A 142 -41.59 -14.42 -14.58
C LEU A 142 -40.95 -15.57 -13.83
N ALA A 143 -41.78 -16.40 -13.18
CA ALA A 143 -41.29 -17.58 -12.49
C ALA A 143 -40.90 -18.66 -13.51
N PRO A 144 -39.86 -19.47 -13.21
CA PRO A 144 -39.40 -20.52 -14.10
C PRO A 144 -40.47 -21.61 -14.25
N GLN A 145 -40.57 -22.21 -15.43
CA GLN A 145 -41.46 -23.36 -15.67
C GLN A 145 -40.76 -24.70 -15.40
N THR A 146 -39.44 -24.72 -15.56
CA THR A 146 -38.63 -25.92 -15.42
C THR A 146 -37.86 -25.89 -14.12
N LYS A 147 -37.77 -27.06 -13.48
CA LYS A 147 -36.97 -27.22 -12.27
C LYS A 147 -35.48 -27.09 -12.62
N VAL A 148 -34.77 -26.28 -11.85
CA VAL A 148 -33.33 -26.10 -11.95
C VAL A 148 -32.73 -26.33 -10.58
N SER A 149 -31.77 -27.25 -10.48
CA SER A 149 -30.96 -27.50 -9.30
C SER A 149 -29.51 -27.67 -9.75
N ARG A 150 -28.62 -26.76 -9.33
CA ARG A 150 -27.21 -26.75 -9.74
C ARG A 150 -26.32 -26.27 -8.60
N LEU A 151 -25.05 -26.64 -8.63
CA LEU A 151 -24.05 -26.01 -7.77
C LEU A 151 -23.88 -24.53 -8.19
N PRO A 152 -23.77 -23.59 -7.24
CA PRO A 152 -23.44 -22.21 -7.55
C PRO A 152 -22.03 -22.11 -8.13
N ASN A 153 -21.84 -21.19 -9.08
CA ASN A 153 -20.49 -20.88 -9.57
C ASN A 153 -19.69 -20.18 -8.48
N SER A 154 -18.39 -20.47 -8.40
CA SER A 154 -17.46 -19.66 -7.61
C SER A 154 -17.37 -18.26 -8.23
N LEU A 155 -17.53 -17.24 -7.41
CA LEU A 155 -17.27 -15.86 -7.81
C LEU A 155 -15.76 -15.61 -7.80
N PRO A 156 -15.25 -14.72 -8.67
CA PRO A 156 -13.87 -14.28 -8.57
C PRO A 156 -13.63 -13.55 -7.24
N GLU A 157 -12.43 -13.68 -6.68
CA GLU A 157 -11.99 -12.83 -5.58
C GLU A 157 -11.68 -11.43 -6.12
N VAL A 158 -12.12 -10.39 -5.39
CA VAL A 158 -11.85 -8.99 -5.72
C VAL A 158 -11.06 -8.38 -4.57
N HIS A 159 -9.89 -7.85 -4.88
CA HIS A 159 -9.07 -7.09 -3.94
C HIS A 159 -9.22 -5.60 -4.24
N LEU A 160 -9.62 -4.82 -3.24
CA LEU A 160 -9.66 -3.37 -3.33
C LEU A 160 -8.35 -2.80 -2.78
N HIS A 161 -7.59 -2.15 -3.66
CA HIS A 161 -6.31 -1.55 -3.31
C HIS A 161 -6.60 -0.14 -2.79
N ARG A 162 -6.34 0.11 -1.50
CA ARG A 162 -6.52 1.42 -0.86
C ARG A 162 -5.15 1.98 -0.49
N HIS A 163 -4.90 3.23 -0.84
CA HIS A 163 -3.62 3.89 -0.58
C HIS A 163 -3.59 4.63 0.77
N GLU A 164 -4.36 4.15 1.76
CA GLU A 164 -4.47 4.79 3.09
C GLU A 164 -3.10 4.96 3.79
N ARG A 165 -2.15 4.07 3.51
CA ARG A 165 -0.80 4.11 4.10
C ARG A 165 0.06 5.22 3.51
N PHE A 166 -0.11 5.52 2.23
CA PHE A 166 0.51 6.68 1.60
C PHE A 166 -0.04 7.97 2.22
N ASP A 167 -1.36 8.05 2.43
CA ASP A 167 -1.99 9.20 3.08
C ASP A 167 -1.49 9.39 4.51
N GLN A 168 -1.25 8.30 5.25
CA GLN A 168 -0.63 8.36 6.58
C GLN A 168 0.79 8.93 6.53
N LEU A 169 1.64 8.46 5.62
CA LEU A 169 3.00 8.97 5.44
C LEU A 169 2.99 10.47 5.10
N MET A 170 2.13 10.88 4.17
CA MET A 170 1.98 12.28 3.79
C MET A 170 1.46 13.14 4.95
N GLY A 171 0.57 12.60 5.78
CA GLY A 171 0.09 13.25 6.99
C GLY A 171 1.19 13.51 8.03
N LEU A 172 2.21 12.64 8.11
CA LEU A 172 3.35 12.85 9.01
C LEU A 172 4.22 14.04 8.60
N VAL A 173 4.34 14.31 7.31
CA VAL A 173 5.22 15.37 6.78
C VAL A 173 4.49 16.68 6.48
N GLN A 174 3.17 16.72 6.59
CA GLN A 174 2.36 17.89 6.18
C GLN A 174 2.72 19.19 6.94
N SER A 175 3.18 19.09 8.19
CA SER A 175 3.58 20.26 8.99
C SER A 175 5.07 20.62 8.90
N HIS A 176 5.84 19.91 8.08
CA HIS A 176 7.27 20.10 7.96
C HIS A 176 7.62 21.14 6.89
N ALA A 177 8.79 21.78 7.03
CA ALA A 177 9.31 22.65 5.99
C ALA A 177 9.89 21.81 4.84
N PRO A 178 9.73 22.24 3.57
CA PRO A 178 10.28 21.50 2.43
C PRO A 178 11.82 21.46 2.49
N LEU A 179 12.41 20.35 2.07
CA LEU A 179 13.87 20.20 1.99
C LEU A 179 14.44 20.89 0.75
N ARG A 180 15.48 21.71 0.90
CA ARG A 180 16.31 22.09 -0.25
C ARG A 180 16.99 20.84 -0.80
N CYS A 181 16.70 20.47 -2.04
CA CYS A 181 17.13 19.20 -2.62
C CYS A 181 17.86 19.43 -3.93
N ALA A 182 19.12 18.99 -4.03
CA ALA A 182 19.85 19.02 -5.29
C ALA A 182 19.36 17.89 -6.20
N VAL A 183 18.72 18.23 -7.31
CA VAL A 183 18.29 17.28 -8.34
C VAL A 183 19.37 17.19 -9.40
N VAL A 184 20.01 16.03 -9.51
CA VAL A 184 21.23 15.85 -10.31
C VAL A 184 20.89 15.53 -11.76
N TRP A 185 21.29 16.40 -12.68
CA TRP A 185 21.14 16.24 -14.12
C TRP A 185 19.68 15.99 -14.59
N PRO A 186 18.71 16.88 -14.28
CA PRO A 186 17.30 16.70 -14.63
C PRO A 186 16.98 17.13 -16.06
N ASP A 187 17.60 16.48 -17.05
CA ASP A 187 17.42 16.81 -18.48
C ASP A 187 16.41 15.91 -19.21
N ASP A 188 15.61 15.14 -18.46
CA ASP A 188 14.55 14.27 -18.95
C ASP A 188 13.17 14.59 -18.32
N GLU A 189 12.10 14.12 -18.95
CA GLU A 189 10.72 14.35 -18.50
C GLU A 189 10.41 13.77 -17.12
N HIS A 190 10.83 12.54 -16.86
CA HIS A 190 10.53 11.84 -15.62
C HIS A 190 11.17 12.55 -14.42
N THR A 191 12.46 12.84 -14.50
CA THR A 191 13.18 13.51 -13.41
C THR A 191 12.62 14.89 -13.14
N LEU A 192 12.41 15.70 -14.19
CA LEU A 192 11.94 17.07 -14.00
C LEU A 192 10.51 17.10 -13.44
N THR A 193 9.63 16.23 -13.95
CA THR A 193 8.27 16.09 -13.44
C THR A 193 8.26 15.64 -11.98
N ALA A 194 9.08 14.64 -11.63
CA ALA A 194 9.22 14.15 -10.26
C ALA A 194 9.62 15.25 -9.26
N ALA A 195 10.63 16.05 -9.62
CA ALA A 195 11.10 17.14 -8.78
C ALA A 195 10.01 18.20 -8.54
N LEU A 196 9.28 18.56 -9.60
CA LEU A 196 8.21 19.56 -9.53
C LEU A 196 6.95 19.03 -8.83
N GLU A 197 6.59 17.76 -9.00
CA GLU A 197 5.52 17.11 -8.24
C GLU A 197 5.81 17.16 -6.73
N CYS A 198 7.04 16.84 -6.34
CA CYS A 198 7.47 16.94 -4.93
C CYS A 198 7.47 18.38 -4.42
N ALA A 199 7.80 19.35 -5.28
CA ALA A 199 7.72 20.77 -4.94
C ALA A 199 6.29 21.26 -4.75
N HIS A 200 5.37 20.90 -5.67
CA HIS A 200 3.95 21.22 -5.56
C HIS A 200 3.29 20.59 -4.33
N ALA A 201 3.76 19.40 -3.93
CA ALA A 201 3.33 18.75 -2.69
C ALA A 201 3.92 19.38 -1.42
N GLY A 202 4.80 20.38 -1.53
CA GLY A 202 5.43 21.06 -0.40
C GLY A 202 6.50 20.22 0.30
N LEU A 203 7.04 19.18 -0.36
CA LEU A 203 8.06 18.29 0.22
C LEU A 203 9.49 18.78 -0.05
N LEU A 204 9.74 19.30 -1.25
CA LEU A 204 11.08 19.69 -1.70
C LEU A 204 11.11 21.12 -2.24
N MET A 205 12.24 21.79 -2.09
CA MET A 205 12.65 22.98 -2.86
C MET A 205 13.78 22.55 -3.80
N PRO A 206 13.49 22.30 -5.10
CA PRO A 206 14.49 21.76 -6.01
C PRO A 206 15.58 22.78 -6.38
N VAL A 207 16.84 22.34 -6.27
CA VAL A 207 18.03 22.99 -6.86
C VAL A 207 18.47 22.10 -8.02
N LEU A 208 18.23 22.53 -9.25
CA LEU A 208 18.45 21.74 -10.46
C LEU A 208 19.92 21.87 -10.89
N VAL A 209 20.71 20.81 -10.74
CA VAL A 209 22.14 20.82 -11.03
C VAL A 209 22.41 20.18 -12.39
N GLY A 210 22.73 20.96 -13.41
CA GLY A 210 22.93 20.42 -14.76
C GLY A 210 23.12 21.47 -15.84
N ASN A 211 22.80 21.12 -17.09
CA ASN A 211 22.85 22.06 -18.19
C ASN A 211 21.56 22.91 -18.22
N GLY A 212 21.66 24.18 -17.84
CA GLY A 212 20.47 25.02 -17.65
C GLY A 212 19.73 25.35 -18.94
N SER A 213 20.37 25.34 -20.12
CA SER A 213 19.65 25.53 -21.38
C SER A 213 18.80 24.31 -21.74
N ARG A 214 19.32 23.10 -21.50
CA ARG A 214 18.58 21.85 -21.71
C ARG A 214 17.43 21.67 -20.71
N ILE A 215 17.64 22.00 -19.44
CA ILE A 215 16.59 21.95 -18.41
C ILE A 215 15.43 22.89 -18.78
N ARG A 216 15.72 24.13 -19.19
CA ARG A 216 14.70 25.10 -19.60
C ARG A 216 13.96 24.66 -20.87
N ALA A 217 14.68 24.15 -21.87
CA ALA A 217 14.06 23.63 -23.09
C ALA A 217 13.13 22.45 -22.81
N GLN A 218 13.53 21.55 -21.90
CA GLN A 218 12.69 20.42 -21.48
C GLN A 218 11.44 20.89 -20.73
N ALA A 219 11.58 21.87 -19.83
CA ALA A 219 10.44 22.46 -19.13
C ALA A 219 9.45 23.13 -20.09
N GLU A 220 9.94 23.88 -21.08
CA GLU A 220 9.11 24.51 -22.12
C GLU A 220 8.36 23.47 -22.96
N GLN A 221 9.04 22.40 -23.38
CA GLN A 221 8.43 21.31 -24.15
C GLN A 221 7.30 20.62 -23.39
N LEU A 222 7.47 20.44 -22.07
CA LEU A 222 6.50 19.79 -21.19
C LEU A 222 5.46 20.75 -20.62
N GLN A 223 5.55 22.05 -20.94
CA GLN A 223 4.70 23.11 -20.39
C GLN A 223 4.77 23.19 -18.85
N LEU A 224 5.93 22.85 -18.29
CA LEU A 224 6.21 22.90 -16.85
C LEU A 224 6.79 24.26 -16.48
N LYS A 225 6.33 24.81 -15.35
CA LYS A 225 6.89 26.04 -14.78
C LYS A 225 7.98 25.70 -13.78
N LEU A 226 9.10 26.42 -13.85
CA LEU A 226 10.24 26.26 -12.93
C LEU A 226 10.23 27.33 -11.82
N ASP A 227 9.05 27.81 -11.44
CA ASP A 227 8.91 28.88 -10.46
C ASP A 227 9.46 28.43 -9.10
N GLY A 228 10.44 29.16 -8.55
CA GLY A 228 11.08 28.83 -7.29
C GLY A 228 12.19 27.78 -7.36
N CYS A 229 12.53 27.26 -8.55
CA CYS A 229 13.67 26.37 -8.75
C CYS A 229 14.95 27.17 -9.04
N GLU A 230 16.02 26.89 -8.30
CA GLU A 230 17.37 27.37 -8.61
C GLU A 230 18.03 26.45 -9.64
N ILE A 231 18.84 27.00 -10.55
CA ILE A 231 19.59 26.22 -11.54
C ILE A 231 21.08 26.46 -11.34
N GLU A 232 21.80 25.38 -11.03
CA GLU A 232 23.25 25.33 -10.86
C GLU A 232 23.89 24.72 -12.11
N GLU A 233 24.67 25.52 -12.84
CA GLU A 233 25.26 25.09 -14.11
C GLU A 233 26.38 24.06 -13.91
N ALA A 234 26.30 22.94 -14.61
CA ALA A 234 27.32 21.90 -14.63
C ALA A 234 27.61 21.39 -16.05
N PRO A 235 28.88 21.15 -16.42
CA PRO A 235 29.27 20.82 -17.80
C PRO A 235 28.93 19.39 -18.24
N GLY A 236 28.58 18.49 -17.30
CA GLY A 236 28.28 17.10 -17.60
C GLY A 236 27.70 16.34 -16.38
N PRO A 237 27.13 15.13 -16.57
CA PRO A 237 26.48 14.37 -15.50
C PRO A 237 27.39 14.09 -14.30
N THR A 238 28.64 13.70 -14.54
CA THR A 238 29.62 13.45 -13.47
C THR A 238 29.96 14.73 -12.70
N ALA A 239 30.15 15.84 -13.40
CA ALA A 239 30.43 17.13 -12.76
C ALA A 239 29.22 17.61 -11.93
N ALA A 240 27.99 17.41 -12.44
CA ALA A 240 26.77 17.70 -11.72
C ALA A 240 26.64 16.87 -10.43
N ALA A 241 26.99 15.58 -10.48
CA ALA A 241 26.99 14.72 -9.28
C ALA A 241 27.97 15.22 -8.22
N HIS A 242 29.20 15.59 -8.61
CA HIS A 242 30.18 16.18 -7.68
C HIS A 242 29.73 17.54 -7.14
N HIS A 243 29.12 18.39 -7.97
CA HIS A 243 28.59 19.69 -7.54
C HIS A 243 27.46 19.54 -6.54
N ALA A 244 26.48 18.67 -6.81
CA ALA A 244 25.39 18.37 -5.88
C ALA A 244 25.89 17.84 -4.54
N VAL A 245 26.91 16.97 -4.55
CA VAL A 245 27.58 16.49 -3.34
C VAL A 245 28.30 17.61 -2.59
N ALA A 246 28.92 18.55 -3.30
CA ALA A 246 29.57 19.73 -2.69
C ALA A 246 28.54 20.61 -1.97
N LEU A 247 27.44 20.96 -2.64
CA LEU A 247 26.33 21.72 -2.05
C LEU A 247 25.78 21.03 -0.79
N ALA A 248 25.61 19.71 -0.83
CA ALA A 248 25.14 18.94 0.31
C ALA A 248 26.12 18.95 1.49
N ARG A 249 27.43 18.85 1.19
CA ARG A 249 28.49 18.89 2.20
C ARG A 249 28.62 20.27 2.85
N GLU A 250 28.38 21.33 2.08
CA GLU A 250 28.44 22.73 2.51
C GLU A 250 27.18 23.17 3.27
N GLY A 251 26.12 22.35 3.22
CA GLY A 251 24.85 22.61 3.90
C GLY A 251 23.88 23.48 3.09
N ASP A 252 24.22 23.77 1.83
CA ASP A 252 23.34 24.52 0.93
C ASP A 252 22.12 23.68 0.53
N VAL A 253 22.27 22.36 0.45
CA VAL A 253 21.13 21.45 0.27
C VAL A 253 21.09 20.41 1.38
N GLN A 254 19.88 19.95 1.68
CA GLN A 254 19.56 19.02 2.76
C GLN A 254 19.29 17.60 2.26
N ALA A 255 19.17 17.43 0.94
CA ALA A 255 19.00 16.13 0.27
C ALA A 255 19.57 16.16 -1.14
N VAL A 256 19.85 14.98 -1.70
CA VAL A 256 20.23 14.81 -3.10
C VAL A 256 19.23 13.87 -3.78
N MET A 257 18.74 14.23 -4.96
CA MET A 257 17.87 13.38 -5.77
C MET A 257 18.58 13.01 -7.07
N GLN A 258 18.62 11.73 -7.37
CA GLN A 258 19.12 11.22 -8.64
C GLN A 258 18.20 11.70 -9.78
N GLY A 259 18.79 12.23 -10.84
CA GLY A 259 18.09 12.48 -12.09
C GLY A 259 18.54 11.57 -13.23
N ALA A 260 18.75 12.14 -14.41
CA ALA A 260 18.98 11.44 -15.67
C ALA A 260 20.42 10.92 -15.82
N LEU A 261 20.93 10.22 -14.80
CA LEU A 261 22.26 9.65 -14.79
C LEU A 261 22.27 8.26 -14.14
N PRO A 262 23.21 7.37 -14.50
CA PRO A 262 23.34 6.08 -13.84
C PRO A 262 23.59 6.24 -12.34
N VAL A 263 22.92 5.41 -11.53
CA VAL A 263 23.10 5.37 -10.06
C VAL A 263 24.57 5.28 -9.68
N GLY A 264 25.36 4.46 -10.39
CA GLY A 264 26.80 4.32 -10.15
C GLY A 264 27.58 5.64 -10.30
N THR A 265 27.19 6.54 -11.21
CA THR A 265 27.82 7.85 -11.38
C THR A 265 27.57 8.74 -10.17
N LEU A 266 26.33 8.79 -9.68
CA LEU A 266 25.98 9.53 -8.46
C LEU A 266 26.70 8.93 -7.24
N MET A 267 26.61 7.61 -7.07
CA MET A 267 27.18 6.92 -5.92
C MET A 267 28.72 7.02 -5.89
N HIS A 268 29.39 7.09 -7.04
CA HIS A 268 30.84 7.34 -7.07
C HIS A 268 31.21 8.69 -6.43
N ALA A 269 30.48 9.76 -6.74
CA ALA A 269 30.69 11.08 -6.12
C ALA A 269 30.33 11.07 -4.62
N VAL A 270 29.23 10.42 -4.25
CA VAL A 270 28.79 10.27 -2.85
C VAL A 270 29.82 9.51 -2.01
N MET A 271 30.44 8.47 -2.58
CA MET A 271 31.36 7.57 -1.88
C MET A 271 32.83 8.03 -1.88
N ASP A 272 33.12 9.20 -2.46
CA ASP A 272 34.47 9.77 -2.45
C ASP A 272 34.99 9.96 -1.00
N HIS A 273 36.26 9.58 -0.76
CA HIS A 273 36.83 9.55 0.59
C HIS A 273 37.18 10.93 1.13
N GLY A 274 37.45 11.91 0.27
CA GLY A 274 37.83 13.27 0.67
C GLY A 274 36.67 14.26 0.59
N TYR A 275 35.85 14.13 -0.45
CA TYR A 275 34.87 15.13 -0.85
C TYR A 275 33.42 14.61 -0.85
N GLY A 276 33.20 13.33 -0.54
CA GLY A 276 31.89 12.69 -0.54
C GLY A 276 31.03 12.96 0.71
N LEU A 277 29.95 12.18 0.84
CA LEU A 277 28.95 12.29 1.91
C LEU A 277 28.97 11.13 2.89
N ARG A 278 30.07 10.36 2.91
CA ARG A 278 30.20 9.18 3.75
C ARG A 278 30.18 9.52 5.23
N THR A 279 29.60 8.60 5.98
CA THR A 279 29.71 8.55 7.44
C THR A 279 30.62 7.40 7.85
N HIS A 280 30.67 7.09 9.15
CA HIS A 280 31.37 5.90 9.67
C HIS A 280 30.63 4.60 9.34
N ARG A 281 29.34 4.66 8.97
CA ARG A 281 28.53 3.50 8.62
C ARG A 281 28.62 3.19 7.14
N ARG A 282 28.45 1.92 6.80
CA ARG A 282 28.22 1.50 5.41
C ARG A 282 26.96 2.18 4.86
N VAL A 283 27.08 2.78 3.68
CA VAL A 283 25.95 3.32 2.92
C VAL A 283 25.10 2.16 2.40
N SER A 284 23.79 2.26 2.57
CA SER A 284 22.84 1.22 2.19
C SER A 284 21.56 1.79 1.60
N HIS A 285 20.80 0.97 0.88
CA HIS A 285 19.47 1.35 0.38
C HIS A 285 18.36 0.60 1.11
N ALA A 286 17.26 1.29 1.39
CA ALA A 286 16.05 0.71 1.96
C ALA A 286 14.84 1.04 1.09
N TYR A 287 14.05 0.01 0.79
CA TYR A 287 12.72 0.17 0.21
C TYR A 287 11.65 -0.01 1.27
N ILE A 288 10.66 0.85 1.32
CA ILE A 288 9.42 0.63 2.06
C ILE A 288 8.40 0.12 1.06
N ALA A 289 8.04 -1.15 1.20
CA ALA A 289 7.05 -1.81 0.37
C ALA A 289 5.68 -1.74 1.02
N ASP A 290 4.73 -1.16 0.31
CA ASP A 290 3.31 -1.22 0.61
C ASP A 290 2.63 -2.20 -0.35
N VAL A 291 2.40 -3.43 0.14
CA VAL A 291 1.81 -4.51 -0.65
C VAL A 291 0.31 -4.59 -0.37
N PRO A 292 -0.55 -4.49 -1.40
CA PRO A 292 -2.01 -4.51 -1.26
C PRO A 292 -2.57 -5.72 -0.49
N THR A 293 -1.99 -6.89 -0.70
CA THR A 293 -2.42 -8.16 -0.08
C THR A 293 -1.79 -8.40 1.30
N TYR A 294 -0.97 -7.48 1.81
CA TYR A 294 -0.26 -7.62 3.07
C TYR A 294 -0.72 -6.57 4.09
N PRO A 295 -0.93 -6.91 5.38
CA PRO A 295 -1.66 -6.06 6.33
C PRO A 295 -0.88 -4.85 6.84
N ARG A 296 0.42 -4.72 6.54
CA ARG A 296 1.28 -3.63 7.01
C ARG A 296 2.43 -3.37 6.02
N PRO A 297 2.96 -2.14 5.93
CA PRO A 297 4.19 -1.90 5.17
C PRO A 297 5.39 -2.58 5.85
N PHE A 298 6.42 -2.87 5.07
CA PHE A 298 7.68 -3.41 5.57
C PHE A 298 8.88 -2.90 4.77
N ILE A 299 10.04 -2.91 5.40
CA ILE A 299 11.30 -2.47 4.81
C ILE A 299 12.02 -3.66 4.17
N VAL A 300 12.61 -3.47 2.99
CA VAL A 300 13.55 -4.41 2.36
C VAL A 300 14.90 -3.73 2.17
N THR A 301 15.98 -4.34 2.64
CA THR A 301 17.34 -3.78 2.55
C THR A 301 18.41 -4.89 2.44
N ASP A 302 19.52 -4.76 1.72
CA ASP A 302 19.83 -3.76 0.70
C ASP A 302 19.52 -4.34 -0.69
N ALA A 303 18.73 -3.62 -1.47
CA ALA A 303 18.25 -4.06 -2.78
C ALA A 303 18.72 -3.17 -3.94
N ALA A 304 19.66 -2.24 -3.72
CA ALA A 304 20.11 -1.33 -4.79
C ALA A 304 21.61 -1.01 -4.82
N ILE A 305 22.33 -1.09 -3.68
CA ILE A 305 23.71 -0.58 -3.60
C ILE A 305 24.73 -1.69 -3.35
N ASN A 306 24.51 -2.53 -2.34
CA ASN A 306 25.53 -3.46 -1.87
C ASN A 306 25.41 -4.83 -2.55
N ILE A 307 26.30 -5.12 -3.51
CA ILE A 307 26.31 -6.37 -4.30
C ILE A 307 26.39 -7.61 -3.39
N GLN A 308 27.52 -7.79 -2.72
CA GLN A 308 27.77 -8.90 -1.80
C GLN A 308 28.33 -8.33 -0.49
N PRO A 309 27.46 -7.85 0.43
CA PRO A 309 27.91 -7.20 1.64
C PRO A 309 28.62 -8.19 2.58
N THR A 310 29.71 -7.74 3.19
CA THR A 310 30.40 -8.46 4.27
C THR A 310 29.56 -8.49 5.54
N LEU A 311 29.97 -9.25 6.56
CA LEU A 311 29.26 -9.27 7.85
C LEU A 311 29.24 -7.88 8.49
N GLU A 312 30.36 -7.15 8.44
CA GLU A 312 30.48 -5.79 8.94
C GLU A 312 29.59 -4.81 8.16
N ASP A 313 29.54 -4.94 6.83
CA ASP A 313 28.60 -4.16 6.00
C ASP A 313 27.14 -4.46 6.40
N LYS A 314 26.79 -5.75 6.61
CA LYS A 314 25.45 -6.17 7.01
C LYS A 314 25.06 -5.63 8.39
N ARG A 315 26.00 -5.55 9.34
CA ARG A 315 25.75 -4.92 10.65
C ARG A 315 25.25 -3.48 10.47
N ASP A 316 25.95 -2.72 9.62
CA ASP A 316 25.59 -1.32 9.37
C ASP A 316 24.29 -1.19 8.57
N ILE A 317 24.05 -2.07 7.59
CA ILE A 317 22.77 -2.15 6.85
C ILE A 317 21.61 -2.41 7.82
N VAL A 318 21.75 -3.36 8.75
CA VAL A 318 20.76 -3.65 9.78
C VAL A 318 20.51 -2.42 10.66
N GLN A 319 21.57 -1.76 11.15
CA GLN A 319 21.42 -0.59 12.00
C GLN A 319 20.72 0.56 11.26
N ASN A 320 21.10 0.84 10.02
CA ASN A 320 20.46 1.87 9.19
C ASN A 320 18.96 1.60 9.02
N ALA A 321 18.58 0.34 8.78
CA ALA A 321 17.17 -0.02 8.63
C ALA A 321 16.37 0.02 9.93
N ILE A 322 16.99 -0.32 11.07
CA ILE A 322 16.39 -0.12 12.40
C ILE A 322 16.13 1.37 12.64
N ASP A 323 17.10 2.22 12.34
CA ASP A 323 16.98 3.67 12.55
C ASP A 323 15.87 4.25 11.67
N LEU A 324 15.79 3.85 10.39
CA LEU A 324 14.68 4.22 9.50
C LEU A 324 13.32 3.75 10.06
N ALA A 325 13.21 2.50 10.49
CA ALA A 325 11.98 1.96 11.07
C ALA A 325 11.52 2.77 12.30
N ARG A 326 12.45 3.18 13.16
CA ARG A 326 12.15 4.01 14.35
C ARG A 326 11.70 5.42 13.96
N THR A 327 12.32 6.04 12.96
CA THR A 327 11.90 7.35 12.42
C THR A 327 10.46 7.29 11.89
N LEU A 328 10.04 6.14 11.34
CA LEU A 328 8.68 5.88 10.91
C LEU A 328 7.69 5.56 12.05
N GLY A 329 8.14 5.65 13.31
CA GLY A 329 7.30 5.44 14.50
C GLY A 329 7.25 4.00 15.01
N LEU A 330 8.04 3.07 14.46
CA LEU A 330 8.13 1.71 15.00
C LEU A 330 9.03 1.72 16.24
N SER A 331 8.42 1.68 17.43
CA SER A 331 9.15 1.70 18.71
C SER A 331 10.07 0.50 18.92
N GLU A 332 9.69 -0.65 18.37
CA GLU A 332 10.44 -1.91 18.43
C GLU A 332 10.47 -2.58 17.04
N PRO A 333 11.39 -2.18 16.15
CA PRO A 333 11.55 -2.81 14.84
C PRO A 333 11.88 -4.30 14.98
N ARG A 334 11.24 -5.13 14.15
CA ARG A 334 11.41 -6.59 14.11
C ARG A 334 12.09 -6.94 12.79
N VAL A 335 13.38 -7.25 12.89
CA VAL A 335 14.28 -7.42 11.75
C VAL A 335 14.53 -8.90 11.50
N ALA A 336 14.08 -9.39 10.34
CA ALA A 336 14.37 -10.73 9.87
C ALA A 336 15.61 -10.73 8.98
N ILE A 337 16.65 -11.49 9.35
CA ILE A 337 17.79 -11.74 8.47
C ILE A 337 17.44 -12.92 7.57
N LEU A 338 17.24 -12.64 6.28
CA LEU A 338 16.73 -13.61 5.33
C LEU A 338 17.79 -14.61 4.88
N SER A 339 17.39 -15.87 4.80
CA SER A 339 18.18 -16.96 4.24
C SER A 339 17.26 -18.01 3.61
N ALA A 340 17.83 -18.88 2.77
CA ALA A 340 17.13 -20.06 2.29
C ALA A 340 17.13 -21.21 3.32
N ALA A 341 17.79 -21.04 4.46
CA ALA A 341 17.83 -22.01 5.56
C ALA A 341 17.01 -21.52 6.76
N GLU A 342 16.49 -22.47 7.55
CA GLU A 342 15.85 -22.21 8.85
C GLU A 342 16.81 -22.49 10.02
N THR A 343 17.97 -23.08 9.74
CA THR A 343 18.99 -23.49 10.71
C THR A 343 20.38 -23.08 10.22
N VAL A 344 21.29 -22.86 11.18
CA VAL A 344 22.64 -22.36 10.89
C VAL A 344 23.51 -23.47 10.29
N HIS A 345 24.03 -23.25 9.09
CA HIS A 345 24.88 -24.20 8.39
C HIS A 345 26.05 -23.51 7.67
N SER A 346 27.27 -24.02 7.86
CA SER A 346 28.49 -23.41 7.31
C SER A 346 28.56 -23.39 5.78
N THR A 347 27.79 -24.23 5.09
CA THR A 347 27.72 -24.29 3.63
C THR A 347 26.91 -23.12 3.03
N LEU A 348 26.07 -22.47 3.83
CA LEU A 348 25.26 -21.34 3.41
C LEU A 348 25.64 -20.09 4.22
N SER A 349 26.44 -19.22 3.62
CA SER A 349 26.99 -18.01 4.27
C SER A 349 25.91 -17.11 4.88
N SER A 350 24.77 -16.93 4.20
CA SER A 350 23.66 -16.12 4.74
C SER A 350 23.12 -16.64 6.06
N SER A 351 23.16 -17.96 6.29
CA SER A 351 22.74 -18.56 7.56
C SER A 351 23.75 -18.30 8.70
N MET A 352 25.04 -18.27 8.37
CA MET A 352 26.11 -17.93 9.30
C MET A 352 26.10 -16.44 9.64
N ASP A 353 25.89 -15.58 8.63
CA ASP A 353 25.79 -14.14 8.82
C ASP A 353 24.60 -13.79 9.71
N ALA A 354 23.44 -14.44 9.50
CA ALA A 354 22.27 -14.26 10.35
C ALA A 354 22.57 -14.57 11.82
N ALA A 355 23.18 -15.73 12.09
CA ALA A 355 23.57 -16.11 13.45
C ALA A 355 24.56 -15.12 14.08
N ALA A 356 25.52 -14.63 13.30
CA ALA A 356 26.49 -13.65 13.76
C ALA A 356 25.82 -12.30 14.07
N LEU A 357 24.93 -11.81 13.21
CA LEU A 357 24.19 -10.55 13.43
C LEU A 357 23.29 -10.61 14.67
N CYS A 358 22.60 -11.74 14.90
CA CYS A 358 21.85 -11.95 16.15
C CYS A 358 22.78 -11.87 17.37
N LYS A 359 23.99 -12.44 17.28
CA LYS A 359 24.98 -12.33 18.37
C LYS A 359 25.54 -10.91 18.53
N MET A 360 25.68 -10.16 17.44
CA MET A 360 26.08 -8.76 17.46
C MET A 360 25.03 -7.88 18.15
N LEU A 361 23.73 -8.17 17.97
CA LEU A 361 22.65 -7.53 18.73
C LEU A 361 22.77 -7.81 20.23
N GLU A 362 22.94 -9.07 20.63
CA GLU A 362 23.13 -9.45 22.05
C GLU A 362 24.36 -8.77 22.69
N ARG A 363 25.36 -8.44 21.88
CA ARG A 363 26.57 -7.72 22.30
C ARG A 363 26.46 -6.20 22.16
N HIS A 364 25.28 -5.67 21.84
CA HIS A 364 25.02 -4.24 21.65
C HIS A 364 25.82 -3.58 20.52
N GLN A 365 26.28 -4.35 19.54
CA GLN A 365 26.88 -3.82 18.31
C GLN A 365 25.82 -3.39 17.30
N ILE A 366 24.59 -3.90 17.47
CA ILE A 366 23.35 -3.44 16.85
C ILE A 366 22.42 -3.07 18.01
N ALA A 367 21.63 -2.02 17.87
CA ALA A 367 20.75 -1.54 18.94
C ALA A 367 19.43 -0.98 18.39
N GLY A 368 18.42 -0.90 19.26
CA GLY A 368 17.16 -0.20 18.96
C GLY A 368 16.07 -1.02 18.28
N GLY A 369 16.27 -2.33 18.09
CA GLY A 369 15.28 -3.27 17.56
C GLY A 369 15.56 -4.72 17.99
N ILE A 370 14.73 -5.65 17.52
CA ILE A 370 14.90 -7.09 17.70
C ILE A 370 15.30 -7.70 16.36
N VAL A 371 16.36 -8.51 16.36
CA VAL A 371 16.88 -9.18 15.17
C VAL A 371 16.77 -10.69 15.37
N ASP A 372 16.28 -11.40 14.37
CA ASP A 372 16.28 -12.86 14.35
C ASP A 372 16.58 -13.40 12.96
N GLY A 373 17.12 -14.61 12.92
CA GLY A 373 17.58 -15.26 11.71
C GLY A 373 18.49 -16.46 11.99
N PRO A 374 18.73 -17.31 10.99
CA PRO A 374 18.23 -17.21 9.62
C PRO A 374 16.73 -17.53 9.51
N LEU A 375 16.01 -16.72 8.73
CA LEU A 375 14.60 -16.94 8.43
C LEU A 375 14.37 -17.01 6.92
N SER A 376 13.56 -17.97 6.48
CA SER A 376 12.97 -17.92 5.15
C SER A 376 11.97 -16.77 5.02
N LEU A 377 11.72 -16.32 3.79
CA LEU A 377 10.76 -15.23 3.53
C LEU A 377 9.37 -15.58 4.09
N ASP A 378 8.87 -16.79 3.82
CA ASP A 378 7.57 -17.25 4.29
C ASP A 378 7.49 -17.29 5.82
N ALA A 379 8.55 -17.73 6.50
CA ALA A 379 8.62 -17.67 7.96
C ALA A 379 8.65 -16.23 8.49
N ALA A 380 9.34 -15.30 7.81
CA ALA A 380 9.44 -13.91 8.24
C ALA A 380 8.10 -13.16 8.17
N ILE A 381 7.28 -13.42 7.14
CA ILE A 381 6.08 -12.62 6.85
C ILE A 381 4.75 -13.33 7.16
N ASN A 382 4.71 -14.66 7.33
CA ASN A 382 3.48 -15.40 7.55
C ASN A 382 3.39 -16.00 8.96
N GLU A 383 2.48 -15.47 9.77
CA GLU A 383 2.29 -15.89 11.18
C GLU A 383 1.93 -17.38 11.34
N ARG A 384 1.16 -17.96 10.40
CA ARG A 384 0.81 -19.38 10.45
C ARG A 384 2.04 -20.26 10.23
N ILE A 385 2.91 -19.87 9.30
CA ILE A 385 4.16 -20.59 9.01
C ILE A 385 5.16 -20.40 10.14
N ALA A 386 5.28 -19.17 10.66
CA ALA A 386 6.12 -18.84 11.80
C ALA A 386 5.78 -19.70 13.03
N ARG A 387 4.50 -19.89 13.37
CA ARG A 387 4.08 -20.78 14.46
C ARG A 387 4.53 -22.24 14.29
N LEU A 388 4.67 -22.71 13.05
CA LEU A 388 5.09 -24.08 12.76
C LEU A 388 6.61 -24.23 12.79
N LYS A 389 7.34 -23.28 12.22
CA LYS A 389 8.80 -23.37 12.02
C LYS A 389 9.60 -22.71 13.16
N HIS A 390 9.10 -21.59 13.70
CA HIS A 390 9.81 -20.70 14.63
C HIS A 390 8.88 -20.19 15.77
N PRO A 391 8.26 -21.08 16.55
CA PRO A 391 7.22 -20.71 17.53
C PRO A 391 7.69 -19.78 18.67
N GLN A 392 8.99 -19.70 18.91
CA GLN A 392 9.58 -18.87 19.96
C GLN A 392 10.17 -17.55 19.43
N SER A 393 10.21 -17.37 18.10
CA SER A 393 10.80 -16.18 17.51
C SER A 393 9.88 -14.98 17.75
N PRO A 394 10.39 -13.89 18.33
CA PRO A 394 9.64 -12.63 18.44
C PRO A 394 9.57 -11.89 17.09
N VAL A 395 10.27 -12.34 16.05
CA VAL A 395 10.34 -11.67 14.73
C VAL A 395 9.53 -12.43 13.67
N ALA A 396 9.59 -13.77 13.66
CA ALA A 396 8.95 -14.58 12.63
C ALA A 396 7.44 -14.31 12.53
N GLY A 397 6.93 -14.18 11.32
CA GLY A 397 5.55 -13.85 10.98
C GLY A 397 5.16 -12.38 11.21
N GLN A 398 6.00 -11.64 11.92
CA GLN A 398 5.74 -10.28 12.41
C GLN A 398 6.82 -9.29 11.97
N ALA A 399 7.74 -9.69 11.09
CA ALA A 399 8.83 -8.85 10.64
C ALA A 399 8.29 -7.57 9.99
N ASN A 400 8.98 -6.46 10.25
CA ASN A 400 8.77 -5.16 9.61
C ASN A 400 10.03 -4.68 8.86
N VAL A 401 11.17 -5.33 9.06
CA VAL A 401 12.38 -5.15 8.27
C VAL A 401 12.86 -6.51 7.77
N LEU A 402 13.12 -6.61 6.47
CA LEU A 402 13.66 -7.78 5.80
C LEU A 402 15.07 -7.45 5.28
N VAL A 403 16.07 -8.10 5.87
CA VAL A 403 17.47 -7.92 5.46
C VAL A 403 17.83 -9.05 4.50
N VAL A 404 18.00 -8.73 3.22
CA VAL A 404 18.35 -9.69 2.18
C VAL A 404 19.83 -10.06 2.22
N PRO A 405 20.20 -11.28 1.77
CA PRO A 405 21.59 -11.74 1.87
C PRO A 405 22.55 -11.03 0.91
N ASN A 406 22.05 -10.55 -0.24
CA ASN A 406 22.80 -9.89 -1.31
C ASN A 406 21.86 -9.12 -2.27
N LEU A 407 22.46 -8.36 -3.19
CA LEU A 407 21.75 -7.49 -4.13
C LEU A 407 20.81 -8.26 -5.04
N GLU A 408 21.21 -9.39 -5.59
CA GLU A 408 20.37 -10.16 -6.52
C GLU A 408 19.06 -10.60 -5.85
N THR A 409 19.13 -11.03 -4.58
CA THR A 409 17.93 -11.41 -3.82
C THR A 409 17.04 -10.19 -3.58
N GLY A 410 17.63 -9.05 -3.21
CA GLY A 410 16.90 -7.81 -2.97
C GLY A 410 16.22 -7.24 -4.22
N ASP A 411 16.97 -7.11 -5.31
CA ASP A 411 16.48 -6.57 -6.58
C ASP A 411 15.34 -7.43 -7.14
N MET A 412 15.51 -8.76 -7.15
CA MET A 412 14.46 -9.68 -7.59
C MET A 412 13.22 -9.60 -6.71
N LEU A 413 13.37 -9.53 -5.39
CA LEU A 413 12.25 -9.44 -4.45
C LEU A 413 11.44 -8.16 -4.68
N VAL A 414 12.11 -7.01 -4.74
CA VAL A 414 11.45 -5.70 -4.92
C VAL A 414 10.73 -5.63 -6.27
N LYS A 415 11.36 -6.12 -7.35
CA LYS A 415 10.72 -6.17 -8.67
C LYS A 415 9.52 -7.10 -8.71
N GLN A 416 9.57 -8.25 -8.02
CA GLN A 416 8.41 -9.13 -7.90
C GLN A 416 7.26 -8.46 -7.15
N LEU A 417 7.55 -7.76 -6.04
CA LEU A 417 6.53 -7.04 -5.27
C LEU A 417 5.87 -5.94 -6.12
N SER A 418 6.66 -5.14 -6.83
CA SER A 418 6.13 -4.06 -7.67
C SER A 418 5.36 -4.58 -8.89
N LEU A 419 5.93 -5.54 -9.64
CA LEU A 419 5.36 -5.96 -10.94
C LEU A 419 4.29 -7.05 -10.85
N LEU A 420 4.37 -7.94 -9.85
CA LEU A 420 3.44 -9.07 -9.72
C LEU A 420 2.46 -8.91 -8.56
N ALA A 421 2.79 -8.09 -7.56
CA ALA A 421 1.94 -7.86 -6.39
C ALA A 421 1.39 -6.43 -6.31
N ASP A 422 1.63 -5.59 -7.34
CA ASP A 422 1.15 -4.21 -7.42
C ASP A 422 1.54 -3.37 -6.18
N ALA A 423 2.73 -3.64 -5.64
CA ALA A 423 3.21 -2.92 -4.48
C ALA A 423 3.75 -1.54 -4.87
N ASP A 424 3.37 -0.52 -4.11
CA ASP A 424 4.06 0.78 -4.12
C ASP A 424 5.35 0.62 -3.29
N VAL A 425 6.52 0.97 -3.87
CA VAL A 425 7.82 0.72 -3.23
C VAL A 425 8.67 1.99 -3.20
N ALA A 426 8.61 2.74 -2.10
CA ALA A 426 9.39 3.97 -1.90
C ALA A 426 10.83 3.66 -1.48
N GLY A 427 11.82 4.32 -2.07
CA GLY A 427 13.25 4.02 -1.90
C GLY A 427 14.03 5.20 -1.32
N ILE A 428 14.98 4.91 -0.43
CA ILE A 428 15.89 5.91 0.14
C ILE A 428 17.27 5.31 0.46
N VAL A 429 18.31 6.09 0.22
CA VAL A 429 19.69 5.77 0.64
C VAL A 429 19.93 6.27 2.06
N LEU A 430 20.58 5.43 2.86
CA LEU A 430 20.88 5.62 4.27
C LEU A 430 22.39 5.53 4.51
N GLY A 431 22.84 6.06 5.66
CA GLY A 431 24.26 6.02 6.06
C GLY A 431 25.13 7.12 5.44
N THR A 432 24.52 8.07 4.73
CA THR A 432 25.13 9.32 4.22
C THR A 432 24.80 10.49 5.14
N ARG A 433 25.54 11.61 5.01
CA ARG A 433 25.32 12.84 5.80
C ARG A 433 23.98 13.53 5.52
N VAL A 434 23.46 13.36 4.31
CA VAL A 434 22.13 13.81 3.90
C VAL A 434 21.41 12.65 3.22
N PRO A 435 20.08 12.55 3.28
CA PRO A 435 19.31 11.55 2.56
C PRO A 435 19.51 11.68 1.04
N ILE A 436 19.57 10.54 0.35
CA ILE A 436 19.65 10.50 -1.12
C ILE A 436 18.47 9.71 -1.68
N ILE A 437 17.71 10.36 -2.57
CA ILE A 437 16.56 9.78 -3.26
C ILE A 437 17.05 9.21 -4.59
N LEU A 438 16.85 7.91 -4.80
CA LEU A 438 17.04 7.28 -6.10
C LEU A 438 15.71 7.23 -6.83
N THR A 439 15.71 7.61 -8.10
CA THR A 439 14.50 7.67 -8.93
C THR A 439 14.53 6.53 -9.93
N ASN A 440 13.39 5.86 -10.12
CA ASN A 440 13.21 4.88 -11.18
C ASN A 440 12.13 5.39 -12.15
N PRO A 441 12.40 5.40 -13.48
CA PRO A 441 11.41 5.77 -14.50
C PRO A 441 10.07 5.03 -14.40
N ALA A 442 10.07 3.81 -13.83
CA ALA A 442 8.87 3.01 -13.63
C ALA A 442 8.05 3.39 -12.37
N ASP A 443 8.55 4.29 -11.52
CA ASP A 443 7.87 4.67 -10.29
C ASP A 443 6.57 5.42 -10.55
N SER A 444 5.54 5.10 -9.78
CA SER A 444 4.29 5.88 -9.75
C SER A 444 4.52 7.26 -9.13
N PRO A 445 3.68 8.27 -9.42
CA PRO A 445 3.75 9.56 -8.72
C PRO A 445 3.70 9.43 -7.19
N ARG A 446 2.90 8.48 -6.68
CA ARG A 446 2.84 8.20 -5.23
C ARG A 446 4.17 7.71 -4.69
N THR A 447 4.81 6.75 -5.36
CA THR A 447 6.12 6.23 -4.95
C THR A 447 7.17 7.34 -4.87
N ARG A 448 7.18 8.26 -5.85
CA ARG A 448 8.11 9.40 -5.85
C ARG A 448 7.89 10.34 -4.68
N LEU A 449 6.64 10.73 -4.44
CA LEU A 449 6.26 11.57 -3.31
C LEU A 449 6.59 10.90 -1.97
N ALA A 450 6.37 9.59 -1.86
CA ALA A 450 6.72 8.82 -0.68
C ALA A 450 8.23 8.83 -0.42
N SER A 451 9.07 8.61 -1.43
CA SER A 451 10.54 8.68 -1.29
C SER A 451 10.99 10.08 -0.83
N ALA A 452 10.37 11.15 -1.34
CA ALA A 452 10.65 12.52 -0.88
C ALA A 452 10.21 12.77 0.57
N ALA A 453 9.04 12.27 0.96
CA ALA A 453 8.56 12.33 2.35
C ALA A 453 9.51 11.59 3.31
N LEU A 454 10.05 10.44 2.89
CA LEU A 454 11.05 9.72 3.68
C LEU A 454 12.34 10.52 3.87
N ALA A 455 12.84 11.16 2.81
CA ALA A 455 14.01 12.03 2.91
C ALA A 455 13.77 13.15 3.93
N LEU A 456 12.57 13.76 3.90
CA LEU A 456 12.18 14.82 4.83
C LEU A 456 12.17 14.34 6.29
N LEU A 457 11.55 13.18 6.57
CA LEU A 457 11.51 12.62 7.92
C LEU A 457 12.91 12.28 8.46
N LEU A 458 13.78 11.74 7.61
CA LEU A 458 15.15 11.40 7.99
C LEU A 458 15.97 12.65 8.33
N HIS A 459 15.90 13.70 7.50
CA HIS A 459 16.62 14.94 7.75
C HIS A 459 16.24 15.56 9.09
N ASP A 460 14.94 15.59 9.41
CA ASP A 460 14.45 16.16 10.67
C ASP A 460 14.80 15.32 11.89
N ALA A 461 14.87 13.99 11.75
CA ALA A 461 15.33 13.10 12.82
C ALA A 461 16.82 13.35 13.14
N ASP A 462 17.66 13.53 12.13
CA ASP A 462 19.08 13.83 12.30
C ASP A 462 19.32 15.23 12.94
N GLY A 463 18.45 16.20 12.64
CA GLY A 463 18.43 17.51 13.30
C GLY A 463 18.08 17.45 14.80
N ARG A 464 17.28 16.48 15.22
CA ARG A 464 16.97 16.24 16.65
C ARG A 464 18.10 15.51 17.37
N LEU A 465 18.76 14.56 16.70
CA LEU A 465 19.93 13.85 17.25
C LEU A 465 21.15 14.76 17.43
N THR A 466 21.27 15.83 16.65
CA THR A 466 22.36 16.81 16.79
C THR A 466 22.09 17.89 17.84
N THR A 467 20.85 18.05 18.30
CA THR A 467 20.45 19.04 19.32
C THR A 467 20.36 18.46 20.75
N GLU A 468 20.35 17.14 20.90
CA GLU A 468 20.52 16.47 22.20
C GLU A 468 22.00 16.17 22.49
N HIS A 469 22.69 17.18 23.05
CA HIS A 469 23.97 17.16 23.77
C HIS A 469 25.24 16.57 23.07
N PRO A 470 26.31 17.38 22.89
CA PRO A 470 27.67 16.84 22.79
C PRO A 470 28.06 16.34 24.18
N ILE A 471 28.08 15.02 24.36
CA ILE A 471 28.74 14.43 25.53
C ILE A 471 30.22 14.29 25.18
N THR A 472 31.02 15.07 25.90
CA THR A 472 32.49 15.02 26.03
C THR A 472 33.10 13.64 25.98
#